data_AF-A0A7V9KRE8-F1
#
_entry.id   AF-A0A7V9KRE8-F1
#
_cell.length_a   1.000
_cell.length_b   1.000
_cell.length_c   1.000
_cell.angle_alpha   90.00
_cell.angle_beta   90.00
_cell.angle_gamma   90.00
#
_symmetry.space_group_name_H-M   'P 1'
#
loop_
_entity.id
_entity.type
_entity.pdbx_description
1 polymer ?
#
loop_
_entity_poly.entity_id
_entity_poly.type
_entity_poly.pdbx_seq_one_letter_code
_entity_poly.pdbx_strand_id
1 'polypeptide(L)'
;MTSLSDRTLRKSAWAVWWFLAAMFGAAAPLSLADRPATAESWGSGGWLGDLAFVLVIVSFPIVGILILRRQPRNTIGWLLQGIGLVWGMAALADNYARYGLLVNPGSVPGPDVAAAITEGIWAPGIGLMGTFLILLYPDGHLPTPRWRPVAWLSAVTILVLFIVVDLSPGRLEESAVPTLPNPLG
;
A
#
# COMPACT_ATOMS: atom_id res chain seq x y z
N MET A 1 8.69 19.97 -21.44
CA MET A 1 8.80 19.21 -20.18
C MET A 1 10.28 18.98 -19.90
N THR A 2 10.85 19.64 -18.91
CA THR A 2 12.26 19.48 -18.51
C THR A 2 12.43 18.12 -17.83
N SER A 3 13.19 17.20 -18.45
CA SER A 3 13.45 15.91 -17.83
C SER A 3 14.30 16.10 -16.57
N LEU A 4 13.87 15.57 -15.43
CA LEU A 4 14.62 15.65 -14.18
C LEU A 4 16.03 15.08 -14.34
N SER A 5 17.00 15.70 -13.66
CA SER A 5 18.38 15.22 -13.62
C SER A 5 18.48 13.92 -12.80
N ASP A 6 19.42 13.05 -13.14
CA ASP A 6 19.66 11.80 -12.40
C ASP A 6 20.00 12.04 -10.92
N ARG A 7 20.65 13.18 -10.61
CA ARG A 7 20.91 13.58 -9.23
C ARG A 7 19.61 13.87 -8.48
N THR A 8 18.66 14.56 -9.11
CA THR A 8 17.35 14.85 -8.51
C THR A 8 16.56 13.56 -8.30
N LEU A 9 16.52 12.68 -9.28
CA LEU A 9 15.82 11.39 -9.18
C LEU A 9 16.38 10.52 -8.05
N ARG A 10 17.72 10.47 -7.88
CA ARG A 10 18.34 9.75 -6.77
C ARG A 10 17.98 10.35 -5.41
N LYS A 11 17.95 11.69 -5.30
CA LYS A 11 17.52 12.36 -4.06
C LYS A 11 16.07 12.03 -3.73
N SER A 12 15.18 12.09 -4.72
CA SER A 12 13.78 11.71 -4.57
C SER A 12 13.62 10.24 -4.15
N ALA A 13 14.37 9.32 -4.75
CA ALA A 13 14.33 7.91 -4.37
C ALA A 13 14.73 7.69 -2.91
N TRP A 14 15.78 8.36 -2.43
CA TRP A 14 16.18 8.32 -1.03
C TRP A 14 15.18 8.99 -0.09
N ALA A 15 14.56 10.09 -0.50
CA ALA A 15 13.52 10.74 0.27
C ALA A 15 12.31 9.82 0.46
N VAL A 16 11.85 9.18 -0.62
CA VAL A 16 10.78 8.17 -0.56
C VAL A 16 11.20 7.00 0.32
N TRP A 17 12.41 6.48 0.16
CA TRP A 17 12.91 5.39 1.01
C TRP A 17 12.89 5.72 2.50
N TRP A 18 13.38 6.89 2.91
CA TRP A 18 13.35 7.30 4.31
C TRP A 18 11.95 7.54 4.83
N PHE A 19 11.07 8.10 3.98
CA PHE A 19 9.66 8.23 4.31
C PHE A 19 9.02 6.86 4.57
N LEU A 20 9.23 5.88 3.68
CA LEU A 20 8.74 4.52 3.89
C LEU A 20 9.33 3.86 5.13
N ALA A 21 10.64 4.00 5.36
CA ALA A 21 11.29 3.45 6.55
C ALA A 21 10.69 4.03 7.84
N ALA A 22 10.36 5.32 7.85
CA ALA A 22 9.67 5.96 8.97
C ALA A 22 8.23 5.43 9.12
N MET A 23 7.47 5.26 8.03
CA MET A 23 6.12 4.71 8.07
C MET A 23 6.10 3.28 8.64
N PHE A 24 6.94 2.38 8.10
CA PHE A 24 7.02 0.99 8.57
C PHE A 24 7.56 0.92 10.01
N GLY A 25 8.53 1.78 10.36
CA GLY A 25 9.06 1.88 11.72
C GLY A 25 8.02 2.35 12.74
N ALA A 26 7.13 3.27 12.36
CA ALA A 26 6.03 3.74 13.20
C ALA A 26 4.91 2.69 13.35
N ALA A 27 4.67 1.89 12.31
CA ALA A 27 3.62 0.86 12.34
C ALA A 27 4.01 -0.40 13.13
N ALA A 28 5.29 -0.80 13.10
CA ALA A 28 5.76 -2.08 13.64
C ALA A 28 5.46 -2.32 15.15
N PRO A 29 5.63 -1.34 16.07
CA PRO A 29 5.42 -1.57 17.50
C PRO A 29 3.98 -1.95 17.85
N LEU A 30 2.99 -1.36 17.17
CA LEU A 30 1.57 -1.62 17.40
C LEU A 30 1.15 -2.98 16.86
N SER A 31 1.60 -3.34 15.64
CA SER A 31 1.35 -4.67 15.07
C SER A 31 1.99 -5.81 15.88
N LEU A 32 3.11 -5.53 16.56
CA LEU A 32 3.76 -6.49 17.46
C LEU A 32 3.13 -6.55 18.86
N ALA A 33 2.28 -5.58 19.23
CA ALA A 33 1.58 -5.57 20.52
C ALA A 33 0.25 -6.35 20.44
N ASP A 34 -0.47 -6.28 19.31
CA ASP A 34 -1.81 -6.86 19.11
C ASP A 34 -1.83 -8.38 18.77
N ARG A 35 -0.80 -9.12 19.22
CA ARG A 35 -0.47 -10.50 18.81
C ARG A 35 -1.55 -11.60 18.91
N PRO A 36 -2.72 -11.46 19.57
CA PRO A 36 -3.77 -12.46 19.48
C PRO A 36 -5.04 -12.05 18.71
N ALA A 37 -5.20 -10.82 18.20
CA ALA A 37 -6.51 -10.29 17.78
C ALA A 37 -6.81 -10.28 16.27
N THR A 38 -5.84 -10.49 15.38
CA THR A 38 -6.07 -10.48 13.92
C THR A 38 -6.16 -11.90 13.36
N ALA A 39 -7.24 -12.61 13.71
CA ALA A 39 -7.49 -13.98 13.22
C ALA A 39 -8.07 -14.05 11.80
N GLU A 40 -8.37 -12.91 11.18
CA GLU A 40 -8.91 -12.82 9.82
C GLU A 40 -8.14 -11.76 9.04
N SER A 41 -6.90 -12.07 8.67
CA SER A 41 -6.18 -11.37 7.60
C SER A 41 -5.97 -12.36 6.45
N TRP A 42 -5.65 -11.83 5.26
CA TRP A 42 -5.51 -12.57 4.01
C TRP A 42 -4.55 -13.77 4.15
N GLY A 43 -5.12 -14.94 4.43
CA GLY A 43 -4.39 -16.19 4.64
C GLY A 43 -4.49 -16.66 6.09
N SER A 44 -5.17 -17.80 6.27
CA SER A 44 -5.43 -18.52 7.52
C SER A 44 -4.18 -18.99 8.30
N GLY A 45 -3.01 -18.37 8.11
CA GLY A 45 -1.71 -18.71 8.71
C GLY A 45 -1.43 -18.03 10.05
N GLY A 46 -2.37 -17.21 10.56
CA GLY A 46 -2.22 -16.44 11.80
C GLY A 46 -0.97 -15.55 11.78
N TRP A 47 -0.34 -15.37 12.94
CA TRP A 47 0.81 -14.47 13.11
C TRP A 47 2.02 -14.78 12.21
N LEU A 48 2.21 -16.04 11.78
CA LEU A 48 3.27 -16.43 10.84
C LEU A 48 2.96 -15.93 9.42
N GLY A 49 1.68 -15.99 9.02
CA GLY A 49 1.22 -15.43 7.76
C GLY A 49 1.42 -13.93 7.72
N ASP A 50 1.03 -13.23 8.78
CA ASP A 50 1.21 -11.78 8.92
C ASP A 50 2.69 -11.38 8.86
N LEU A 51 3.56 -12.10 9.58
CA LEU A 51 5.00 -11.84 9.56
C LEU A 51 5.58 -12.06 8.16
N ALA A 52 5.21 -13.16 7.50
CA ALA A 52 5.65 -13.44 6.13
C ALA A 52 5.17 -12.36 5.16
N PHE A 53 3.92 -11.92 5.29
CA PHE A 53 3.36 -10.83 4.49
C PHE A 53 4.13 -9.53 4.69
N VAL A 54 4.38 -9.11 5.92
CA VAL A 54 5.16 -7.90 6.23
C VAL A 54 6.57 -7.99 5.64
N LEU A 55 7.24 -9.14 5.77
CA LEU A 55 8.57 -9.34 5.19
C LEU A 55 8.56 -9.21 3.67
N VAL A 56 7.54 -9.80 3.02
CA VAL A 56 7.34 -9.66 1.57
C VAL A 56 7.11 -8.20 1.20
N ILE A 57 6.20 -7.49 1.87
CA ILE A 57 5.89 -6.09 1.58
C ILE A 57 7.10 -5.18 1.76
N VAL A 58 7.88 -5.35 2.83
CA VAL A 58 9.10 -4.56 3.10
C VAL A 58 10.22 -4.88 2.08
N SER A 59 10.25 -6.09 1.53
CA SER A 59 11.23 -6.44 0.50
C SER A 59 11.08 -5.59 -0.78
N PHE A 60 9.86 -5.17 -1.14
CA PHE A 60 9.59 -4.35 -2.33
C PHE A 60 10.37 -3.02 -2.31
N PRO A 61 10.16 -2.11 -1.33
CA PRO A 61 10.87 -0.84 -1.32
C PRO A 61 12.38 -1.01 -1.08
N ILE A 62 12.84 -2.07 -0.39
CA ILE A 62 14.27 -2.40 -0.27
C ILE A 62 14.85 -2.65 -1.68
N VAL A 63 14.24 -3.54 -2.46
CA VAL A 63 14.72 -3.83 -3.81
C VAL A 63 14.55 -2.59 -4.71
N GLY A 64 13.47 -1.84 -4.55
CA GLY A 64 13.22 -0.58 -5.24
C GLY A 64 14.34 0.44 -5.04
N ILE A 65 14.76 0.69 -3.80
CA ILE A 65 15.87 1.64 -3.54
C ILE A 65 17.19 1.12 -4.10
N LEU A 66 17.46 -0.19 -4.01
CA LEU A 66 18.68 -0.79 -4.57
C LEU A 66 18.75 -0.59 -6.09
N ILE A 67 17.63 -0.75 -6.80
CA ILE A 67 17.52 -0.50 -8.23
C ILE A 67 17.73 1.00 -8.51
N LEU A 68 16.98 1.88 -7.86
CA LEU A 68 16.99 3.33 -8.14
C LEU A 68 18.34 4.00 -7.83
N ARG A 69 19.12 3.46 -6.88
CA ARG A 69 20.48 3.93 -6.62
C ARG A 69 21.40 3.74 -7.82
N ARG A 70 21.24 2.65 -8.57
CA ARG A 70 22.04 2.35 -9.77
C ARG A 70 21.39 2.93 -11.03
N GLN A 71 20.08 2.76 -11.18
CA GLN A 71 19.29 3.15 -12.35
C GLN A 71 18.11 4.04 -11.93
N PRO A 72 18.32 5.35 -11.70
CA PRO A 72 17.29 6.25 -11.15
C PRO A 72 16.10 6.50 -12.09
N ARG A 73 16.24 6.15 -13.37
CA ARG A 73 15.19 6.24 -14.39
C ARG A 73 14.41 4.93 -14.58
N ASN A 74 14.74 3.88 -13.81
CA ASN A 74 14.09 2.58 -13.93
C ASN A 74 12.68 2.61 -13.32
N THR A 75 11.67 2.40 -14.17
CA THR A 75 10.25 2.40 -13.79
C THR A 75 9.93 1.35 -12.73
N ILE A 76 10.55 0.16 -12.80
CA ILE A 76 10.32 -0.92 -11.84
C ILE A 76 10.78 -0.49 -10.45
N GLY A 77 11.94 0.16 -10.34
CA GLY A 77 12.42 0.67 -9.05
C GLY A 77 11.42 1.61 -8.37
N TRP A 78 10.77 2.48 -9.15
CA TRP A 78 9.70 3.38 -8.67
C TRP A 78 8.40 2.63 -8.35
N LEU A 79 8.04 1.63 -9.16
CA LEU A 79 6.87 0.79 -8.93
C LEU A 79 6.99 0.02 -7.61
N LEU A 80 8.17 -0.54 -7.32
CA LEU A 80 8.44 -1.25 -6.06
C LEU A 80 8.37 -0.31 -4.83
N GLN A 81 8.84 0.94 -4.97
CA GLN A 81 8.62 1.98 -3.95
C GLN A 81 7.14 2.33 -3.79
N GLY A 82 6.39 2.40 -4.90
CA GLY A 82 4.95 2.64 -4.90
C GLY A 82 4.17 1.54 -4.20
N ILE A 83 4.54 0.27 -4.38
CA ILE A 83 3.96 -0.86 -3.65
C ILE A 83 4.19 -0.68 -2.14
N GLY A 84 5.43 -0.37 -1.72
CA GLY A 84 5.73 -0.09 -0.32
C GLY A 84 4.95 1.10 0.23
N LEU A 85 4.68 2.12 -0.58
CA LEU A 85 3.89 3.29 -0.21
C LEU A 85 2.43 2.94 0.07
N VAL A 86 1.78 2.19 -0.83
CA VAL A 86 0.37 1.79 -0.68
C VAL A 86 0.19 0.98 0.60
N TRP A 87 1.01 -0.05 0.81
CA TRP A 87 0.90 -0.88 2.00
C TRP A 87 1.36 -0.19 3.29
N GLY A 88 2.34 0.72 3.20
CA GLY A 88 2.73 1.56 4.33
C GLY A 88 1.60 2.50 4.75
N MET A 89 0.87 3.08 3.79
CA MET A 89 -0.29 3.94 4.06
C MET A 89 -1.42 3.15 4.72
N ALA A 90 -1.70 1.94 4.21
CA ALA A 90 -2.66 1.03 4.81
C ALA A 90 -2.34 0.79 6.30
N ALA A 91 -1.08 0.41 6.59
CA ALA A 91 -0.66 0.13 7.96
C ALA A 91 -0.75 1.36 8.90
N LEU A 92 -0.46 2.56 8.40
CA LEU A 92 -0.62 3.78 9.21
C LEU A 92 -2.08 4.16 9.43
N ALA A 93 -2.92 4.08 8.39
CA ALA A 93 -4.34 4.38 8.50
C ALA A 93 -5.04 3.40 9.44
N ASP A 94 -4.69 2.12 9.37
CA ASP A 94 -5.20 1.07 10.28
C ASP A 94 -4.83 1.38 11.74
N ASN A 95 -3.55 1.68 12.00
CA ASN A 95 -3.08 2.05 13.34
C ASN A 95 -3.76 3.33 13.86
N TYR A 96 -3.97 4.32 12.99
CA TYR A 96 -4.66 5.55 13.34
C TYR A 96 -6.13 5.29 13.71
N ALA A 97 -6.83 4.48 12.92
CA ALA A 97 -8.19 4.06 13.17
C ALA A 97 -8.31 3.30 14.50
N ARG A 98 -7.45 2.30 14.74
CA ARG A 98 -7.39 1.57 16.02
C ARG A 98 -7.17 2.49 17.20
N TYR A 99 -6.21 3.42 17.07
CA TYR A 99 -5.94 4.38 18.13
C TYR A 99 -7.16 5.24 18.47
N GLY A 100 -7.82 5.80 17.45
CA GLY A 100 -8.96 6.70 17.62
C GLY A 100 -10.30 6.03 17.93
N LEU A 101 -10.46 4.74 17.67
CA LEU A 101 -11.70 3.99 17.90
C LEU A 101 -11.63 3.05 19.09
N LEU A 102 -10.47 2.45 19.38
CA LEU A 102 -10.32 1.40 20.39
C LEU A 102 -9.49 1.85 21.60
N VAL A 103 -8.35 2.50 21.34
CA VAL A 103 -7.40 2.86 22.42
C VAL A 103 -7.81 4.13 23.14
N ASN A 104 -8.14 5.19 22.39
CA ASN A 104 -8.51 6.49 22.94
C ASN A 104 -9.66 7.11 22.12
N PRO A 105 -10.90 6.62 22.29
CA PRO A 105 -12.06 7.10 21.56
C PRO A 105 -12.24 8.63 21.63
N GLY A 106 -12.40 9.28 20.48
CA GLY A 106 -12.63 10.73 20.38
C GLY A 106 -11.37 11.61 20.51
N SER A 107 -10.19 11.02 20.64
CA SER A 107 -8.92 11.76 20.75
C SER A 107 -8.39 12.31 19.43
N VAL A 108 -8.80 11.72 18.31
CA VAL A 108 -8.35 12.08 16.96
C VAL A 108 -9.55 12.25 16.02
N PRO A 109 -9.46 13.14 15.03
CA PRO A 109 -10.55 13.38 14.08
C PRO A 109 -10.65 12.31 12.99
N GLY A 110 -11.87 11.85 12.69
CA GLY A 110 -12.15 10.95 11.55
C GLY A 110 -11.46 9.58 11.53
N PRO A 111 -11.29 8.86 12.66
CA PRO A 111 -10.65 7.54 12.66
C PRO A 111 -11.53 6.46 11.97
N ASP A 112 -12.83 6.69 11.90
CA ASP A 112 -13.81 5.90 11.14
C ASP A 112 -13.59 6.02 9.62
N VAL A 113 -13.33 7.23 9.11
CA VAL A 113 -12.99 7.45 7.70
C VAL A 113 -11.64 6.81 7.36
N ALA A 114 -10.67 6.86 8.28
CA ALA A 114 -9.39 6.19 8.10
C ALA A 114 -9.57 4.66 7.99
N ALA A 115 -10.44 4.07 8.81
CA ALA A 115 -10.80 2.65 8.71
C ALA A 115 -11.48 2.33 7.37
N ALA A 116 -12.38 3.20 6.89
CA ALA A 116 -13.10 2.98 5.63
C ALA A 116 -12.14 2.94 4.42
N ILE A 117 -11.16 3.84 4.36
CA ILE A 117 -10.18 3.90 3.25
C ILE A 117 -9.25 2.67 3.23
N THR A 118 -9.07 1.98 4.35
CA THR A 118 -8.29 0.75 4.38
C THR A 118 -9.01 -0.45 3.76
N GLU A 119 -10.32 -0.38 3.57
CA GLU A 119 -11.11 -1.51 3.06
C GLU A 119 -10.74 -1.89 1.62
N GLY A 120 -10.61 -0.91 0.73
CA GLY A 120 -10.31 -1.10 -0.68
C GLY A 120 -8.82 -1.06 -1.02
N ILE A 121 -7.94 -0.68 -0.08
CA ILE A 121 -6.52 -0.39 -0.36
C ILE A 121 -5.72 -1.59 -0.89
N TRP A 122 -6.22 -2.80 -0.65
CA TRP A 122 -5.67 -4.01 -1.23
C TRP A 122 -5.73 -3.99 -2.77
N ALA A 123 -6.74 -3.35 -3.38
CA ALA A 123 -6.92 -3.31 -4.83
C ALA A 123 -5.72 -2.64 -5.54
N PRO A 124 -5.27 -1.43 -5.15
CA PRO A 124 -4.05 -0.85 -5.70
C PRO A 124 -2.80 -1.63 -5.28
N GLY A 125 -2.74 -2.17 -4.06
CA GLY A 125 -1.59 -2.98 -3.60
C GLY A 125 -1.35 -4.19 -4.51
N ILE A 126 -2.39 -5.03 -4.69
CA ILE A 126 -2.38 -6.21 -5.55
C ILE A 126 -2.28 -5.80 -7.03
N GLY A 127 -2.96 -4.73 -7.45
CA GLY A 127 -2.90 -4.23 -8.81
C GLY A 127 -1.48 -3.86 -9.25
N LEU A 128 -0.73 -3.17 -8.39
CA LEU A 128 0.67 -2.84 -8.67
C LEU A 128 1.55 -4.09 -8.67
N MET A 129 1.35 -5.01 -7.72
CA MET A 129 2.14 -6.23 -7.57
C MET A 129 1.90 -7.27 -8.67
N GLY A 130 0.63 -7.55 -8.99
CA GLY A 130 0.23 -8.62 -9.90
C GLY A 130 0.01 -8.15 -11.34
N THR A 131 -0.42 -6.91 -11.55
CA THR A 131 -0.73 -6.41 -12.90
C THR A 131 0.41 -5.57 -13.46
N PHE A 132 0.80 -4.49 -12.78
CA PHE A 132 1.78 -3.55 -13.33
C PHE A 132 3.21 -4.09 -13.31
N LEU A 133 3.59 -4.91 -12.33
CA LEU A 133 4.90 -5.57 -12.39
C LEU A 133 4.99 -6.46 -13.61
N ILE A 134 4.00 -7.32 -13.87
CA ILE A 134 4.00 -8.21 -15.05
C ILE A 134 4.00 -7.39 -16.34
N LEU A 135 3.19 -6.34 -16.40
CA LEU A 135 3.02 -5.53 -17.61
C LEU A 135 4.27 -4.72 -17.99
N LEU A 136 5.08 -4.34 -17.00
CA LEU A 136 6.26 -3.50 -17.19
C LEU A 136 7.57 -4.27 -17.12
N TYR A 137 7.57 -5.51 -16.62
CA TYR A 137 8.76 -6.35 -16.55
C TYR A 137 9.17 -6.86 -17.94
N PRO A 138 10.48 -7.04 -18.22
CA PRO A 138 11.65 -6.73 -17.38
C PRO A 138 12.16 -5.28 -17.48
N ASP A 139 11.76 -4.56 -18.52
CA ASP A 139 12.49 -3.36 -18.93
C ASP A 139 11.94 -2.06 -18.33
N GLY A 140 10.80 -2.12 -17.65
CA GLY A 140 10.06 -0.95 -17.16
C GLY A 140 9.20 -0.26 -18.23
N HIS A 141 8.94 -0.93 -19.36
CA HIS A 141 8.21 -0.40 -20.50
C HIS A 141 7.11 -1.37 -20.91
N LEU A 142 6.04 -0.83 -21.50
CA LEU A 142 5.01 -1.67 -22.10
C LEU A 142 5.58 -2.41 -23.33
N PRO A 143 5.20 -3.67 -23.60
CA PRO A 143 5.78 -4.47 -24.68
C PRO A 143 5.66 -3.81 -26.06
N THR A 144 4.53 -3.17 -26.33
CA THR A 144 4.28 -2.38 -27.55
C THR A 144 3.26 -1.27 -27.25
N PRO A 145 3.16 -0.19 -28.06
CA PRO A 145 2.21 0.91 -27.83
C PRO A 145 0.74 0.49 -27.73
N ARG A 146 0.36 -0.63 -28.37
CA ARG A 146 -0.97 -1.25 -28.29
C ARG A 146 -1.36 -1.79 -26.90
N TRP A 147 -0.41 -1.90 -25.98
CA TRP A 147 -0.70 -2.26 -24.58
C TRP A 147 -1.07 -1.05 -23.72
N ARG A 148 -0.94 0.18 -24.24
CA ARG A 148 -1.36 1.39 -23.52
C ARG A 148 -2.84 1.35 -23.11
N PRO A 149 -3.79 0.96 -23.98
CA PRO A 149 -5.19 0.78 -23.56
C PRO A 149 -5.35 -0.25 -22.45
N VAL A 150 -4.60 -1.36 -22.47
CA VAL A 150 -4.64 -2.38 -21.42
C VAL A 150 -4.13 -1.82 -20.10
N ALA A 151 -2.99 -1.12 -20.11
CA ALA A 151 -2.45 -0.45 -18.92
C ALA A 151 -3.44 0.55 -18.33
N TRP A 152 -4.08 1.35 -19.18
CA TRP A 152 -5.10 2.31 -18.78
C TRP A 152 -6.35 1.63 -18.22
N LEU A 153 -6.85 0.60 -18.90
CA LEU A 153 -7.99 -0.17 -18.43
C LEU A 153 -7.70 -0.78 -17.06
N SER A 154 -6.53 -1.40 -16.88
CA SER A 154 -6.10 -1.93 -15.59
C SER A 154 -6.02 -0.85 -14.51
N ALA A 155 -5.40 0.31 -14.80
CA ALA A 155 -5.33 1.42 -13.85
C ALA A 155 -6.73 1.92 -13.44
N VAL A 156 -7.62 2.08 -14.42
CA VAL A 156 -9.00 2.54 -14.18
C VAL A 156 -9.77 1.49 -13.40
N THR A 157 -9.68 0.21 -13.74
CA THR A 157 -10.35 -0.87 -13.01
C THR A 157 -9.87 -0.95 -11.57
N ILE A 158 -8.56 -0.86 -11.33
CA ILE A 158 -8.00 -0.85 -9.97
C ILE A 158 -8.51 0.35 -9.17
N LEU A 159 -8.52 1.54 -9.77
CA LEU A 159 -9.00 2.76 -9.13
C LEU A 159 -10.50 2.70 -8.84
N VAL A 160 -11.29 2.23 -9.80
CA VAL A 160 -12.73 2.04 -9.64
C VAL A 160 -13.00 1.01 -8.56
N LEU A 161 -12.25 -0.10 -8.52
CA LEU A 161 -12.42 -1.13 -7.50
C LEU A 161 -12.10 -0.58 -6.11
N PHE A 162 -11.00 0.16 -5.96
CA PHE A 162 -10.65 0.87 -4.72
C PHE A 162 -11.79 1.77 -4.24
N ILE A 163 -12.27 2.67 -5.11
CA ILE A 163 -13.33 3.63 -4.77
C ILE A 163 -14.65 2.92 -4.47
N VAL A 164 -15.03 1.92 -5.27
CA VAL A 164 -16.31 1.23 -5.10
C VAL A 164 -16.33 0.45 -3.79
N VAL A 165 -15.23 -0.22 -3.43
CA VAL A 165 -15.13 -0.95 -2.16
C VAL A 165 -15.25 0.03 -0.98
N ASP A 166 -14.48 1.12 -0.99
CA ASP A 166 -14.49 2.11 0.09
C ASP A 166 -15.83 2.84 0.25
N LEU A 167 -16.60 3.01 -0.83
CA LEU A 167 -17.91 3.68 -0.82
C LEU A 167 -19.08 2.69 -0.73
N SER A 168 -18.81 1.37 -0.65
CA SER A 168 -19.88 0.38 -0.67
C SER A 168 -20.56 0.23 0.70
N PRO A 169 -21.92 0.23 0.73
CA PRO A 169 -22.69 -0.07 1.94
C PRO A 169 -22.33 -1.43 2.51
N GLY A 170 -21.85 -1.42 3.75
CA GLY A 170 -21.43 -2.64 4.40
C GLY A 170 -20.85 -2.43 5.79
N ARG A 171 -20.45 -3.54 6.40
CA ARG A 171 -19.54 -3.50 7.53
C ARG A 171 -18.14 -3.53 6.94
N LEU A 172 -17.22 -2.79 7.56
CA LEU A 172 -15.81 -2.96 7.25
C LEU A 172 -15.43 -4.36 7.70
N GLU A 173 -14.98 -5.20 6.77
CA GLU A 173 -14.54 -6.58 7.04
C GLU A 173 -13.00 -6.63 7.03
N GLU A 174 -12.36 -5.80 6.23
CA GLU A 174 -10.91 -5.77 6.03
C GLU A 174 -10.20 -4.75 6.93
N SER A 175 -10.93 -3.81 7.53
CA SER A 175 -10.35 -2.76 8.39
C SER A 175 -9.96 -3.23 9.81
N ALA A 176 -9.21 -2.38 10.50
CA ALA A 176 -8.91 -2.41 11.94
C ALA A 176 -10.04 -2.83 12.88
N VAL A 177 -11.28 -2.48 12.54
CA VAL A 177 -12.47 -2.68 13.37
C VAL A 177 -13.50 -3.44 12.56
N PRO A 178 -13.29 -4.76 12.37
CA PRO A 178 -14.20 -5.59 11.61
C PRO A 178 -15.54 -5.59 12.34
N THR A 179 -16.58 -5.00 11.74
CA THR A 179 -17.97 -4.75 12.25
C THR A 179 -18.40 -3.29 12.28
N LEU A 180 -17.50 -2.32 12.12
CA LEU A 180 -17.88 -0.91 12.01
C LEU A 180 -18.73 -0.70 10.73
N PRO A 181 -19.90 -0.07 10.80
CA PRO A 181 -20.63 0.35 9.60
C PRO A 181 -19.77 1.32 8.80
N ASN A 182 -19.68 1.11 7.49
CA ASN A 182 -18.91 1.99 6.62
C ASN A 182 -19.49 3.42 6.67
N PRO A 183 -18.72 4.43 7.14
CA PRO A 183 -19.19 5.81 7.20
C PRO A 183 -19.28 6.49 5.83
N LEU A 184 -18.69 5.91 4.78
CA LEU A 184 -18.62 6.48 3.44
C LEU A 184 -19.73 6.01 2.50
N GLY A 185 -20.47 4.98 2.88
CA GLY A 185 -21.59 4.42 2.13
C GLY A 185 -21.98 3.09 2.70
#